data_AF-A0A6I9MPI5-F1
#
_entry.id   AF-A0A6I9MPI5-F1
#
_cell.length_a   1.000
_cell.length_b   1.000
_cell.length_c   1.000
_cell.angle_alpha   90.00
_cell.angle_beta   90.00
_cell.angle_gamma   90.00
#
_symmetry.space_group_name_H-M   'P 1'
#
loop_
_entity.id
_entity.type
_entity.pdbx_description
1 polymer ?
#
loop_
_entity_poly.entity_id
_entity_poly.type
_entity_poly.pdbx_seq_one_letter_code
_entity_poly.pdbx_strand_id
1 'polypeptide(L)'
;LSSSVLQGFTCTGVRTFKKVQIKKLIKACRRKGKRKVTLVETQLTCMYNYIKNDSDATTFELFPPDMLMYYDYSLVPEAMCRSYFDQLSDADFSVFSSDLSYKRSALFVNARSCLGITNTSLTEDNVSVLGNMCCVLDGSYIENSDPSILEKLNNCPDLTDAQAAAVETLLQGGKTQYGAASTWTLQTLKDLEMLPLYLTSSFYDHFNKKTKRTFLKYFLTVLKSNGVSRKKRKSLKKEIRKSIKNKSKRSVAAECTVGEINQVIISDETFPFDYDDITQFNCCLSASTVKNNLDGITDKVDDEDYLKIVLSKLHEAYSSSDIPEDQVQLLGPASRVATVENIDMWTITQIDTLSSLMDSDNGDWDSSLAKAIVSKYLSTEGNSLGSTELNSLGGTNLCFLDVDVLQNISSQSLK
;
A
#
# COMPACT_ATOMS: atom_id res chain seq x y z
N LEU A 1 5.84 31.89 11.66
CA LEU A 1 6.67 30.98 10.82
C LEU A 1 5.72 30.09 10.01
N SER A 2 5.86 30.07 8.68
CA SER A 2 5.05 29.20 7.80
C SER A 2 5.43 27.73 7.99
N SER A 3 4.55 26.80 7.64
CA SER A 3 4.86 25.36 7.73
C SER A 3 6.04 24.96 6.84
N SER A 4 6.16 25.55 5.64
CA SER A 4 7.28 25.30 4.73
C SER A 4 8.63 25.63 5.35
N VAL A 5 8.72 26.75 6.07
CA VAL A 5 9.94 27.17 6.78
C VAL A 5 10.26 26.23 7.94
N LEU A 6 9.25 25.69 8.63
CA LEU A 6 9.44 24.74 9.72
C LEU A 6 9.82 23.33 9.25
N GLN A 7 9.43 22.93 8.04
CA GLN A 7 9.76 21.64 7.45
C GLN A 7 11.16 21.62 6.82
N GLY A 8 11.59 22.74 6.24
CA GLY A 8 12.81 22.79 5.41
C GLY A 8 14.13 23.09 6.14
N PHE A 9 14.16 23.25 7.46
CA PHE A 9 15.41 23.57 8.16
C PHE A 9 16.32 22.34 8.30
N THR A 10 17.64 22.53 8.27
CA THR A 10 18.61 21.45 8.52
C THR A 10 19.36 21.71 9.83
N CYS A 11 19.85 20.64 10.46
CA CYS A 11 20.62 20.76 11.70
C CYS A 11 21.86 21.65 11.53
N THR A 12 22.53 21.55 10.38
CA THR A 12 23.69 22.40 10.03
C THR A 12 23.27 23.85 9.80
N GLY A 13 22.17 24.08 9.07
CA GLY A 13 21.67 25.41 8.76
C GLY A 13 21.27 26.21 10.00
N VAL A 14 20.76 25.54 11.05
CA VAL A 14 20.37 26.23 12.29
C VAL A 14 21.53 26.57 13.23
N ARG A 15 22.75 26.06 13.00
CA ARG A 15 23.93 26.33 13.85
C ARG A 15 24.33 27.81 13.89
N THR A 16 23.97 28.57 12.85
CA THR A 16 24.25 30.00 12.74
C THR A 16 23.31 30.87 13.58
N PHE A 17 22.23 30.30 14.12
CA PHE A 17 21.24 31.01 14.93
C PHE A 17 21.61 30.98 16.42
N LYS A 18 21.13 31.97 17.18
CA LYS A 18 21.29 31.96 18.65
C LYS A 18 20.46 30.83 19.24
N LYS A 19 20.98 30.14 20.29
CA LYS A 19 20.28 29.03 20.96
C LYS A 19 18.83 29.35 21.32
N VAL A 20 18.54 30.58 21.80
CA VAL A 20 17.19 31.05 22.13
C VAL A 20 16.24 31.03 20.91
N GLN A 21 16.73 31.39 19.73
CA GLN A 21 15.93 31.37 18.49
C GLN A 21 15.65 29.93 18.05
N ILE A 22 16.63 29.04 18.14
CA ILE A 22 16.47 27.61 17.84
C ILE A 22 15.41 26.99 18.76
N LYS A 23 15.44 27.28 20.06
CA LYS A 23 14.42 26.79 21.01
C LYS A 23 13.01 27.26 20.65
N LYS A 24 12.85 28.54 20.27
CA LYS A 24 11.56 29.08 19.81
C LYS A 24 11.09 28.37 18.53
N LEU A 25 12.01 28.06 17.61
CA LEU A 25 11.72 27.30 16.40
C LEU A 25 11.21 25.89 16.74
N ILE A 26 11.92 25.16 17.61
CA ILE A 26 11.53 23.81 18.05
C ILE A 26 10.13 23.81 18.65
N LYS A 27 9.84 24.73 19.58
CA LYS A 27 8.50 24.87 20.18
C LYS A 27 7.44 25.23 19.14
N ALA A 28 7.78 26.04 18.13
CA ALA A 28 6.87 26.38 17.04
C ALA A 28 6.56 25.21 16.08
N CYS A 29 7.41 24.18 16.06
CA CYS A 29 7.16 22.94 15.33
C CYS A 29 6.08 22.07 16.01
N ARG A 30 5.74 22.33 17.29
CA ARG A 30 4.63 21.65 17.94
C ARG A 30 3.31 22.13 17.34
N ARG A 31 2.75 21.33 16.44
CA ARG A 31 1.46 21.55 15.79
C ARG A 31 0.71 20.23 15.71
N LYS A 32 -0.63 20.27 15.78
CA LYS A 32 -1.50 19.10 15.75
C LYS A 32 -2.38 19.05 14.50
N GLY A 33 -2.96 17.88 14.23
CA GLY A 33 -3.89 17.64 13.13
C GLY A 33 -3.32 18.04 11.77
N LYS A 34 -4.14 18.67 10.92
CA LYS A 34 -3.76 19.10 9.55
C LYS A 34 -2.61 20.13 9.50
N ARG A 35 -2.19 20.69 10.63
CA ARG A 35 -1.08 21.63 10.73
C ARG A 35 0.20 20.99 11.28
N LYS A 36 0.18 19.68 11.60
CA LYS A 36 1.36 18.94 12.08
C LYS A 36 2.52 19.15 11.12
N VAL A 37 3.69 19.46 11.67
CA VAL A 37 4.91 19.65 10.88
C VAL A 37 5.53 18.28 10.69
N THR A 38 5.65 17.82 9.44
CA THR A 38 6.42 16.62 9.10
C THR A 38 7.90 16.89 9.34
N LEU A 39 8.50 16.14 10.25
CA LEU A 39 9.91 16.26 10.64
C LEU A 39 10.62 14.94 10.35
N VAL A 40 11.87 15.02 9.90
CA VAL A 40 12.70 13.83 9.62
C VAL A 40 13.64 13.51 10.79
N GLU A 41 14.11 12.27 10.86
CA GLU A 41 14.96 11.74 11.95
C GLU A 41 16.14 12.66 12.33
N THR A 42 16.84 13.21 11.33
CA THR A 42 18.00 14.09 11.56
C THR A 42 17.61 15.43 12.20
N GLN A 43 16.43 15.97 11.86
CA GLN A 43 15.88 17.17 12.51
C GLN A 43 15.52 16.84 13.95
N LEU A 44 14.80 15.75 14.20
CA LEU A 44 14.32 15.35 15.53
C LEU A 44 15.46 15.12 16.51
N THR A 45 16.49 14.38 16.09
CA THR A 45 17.70 14.14 16.89
C THR A 45 18.43 15.45 17.20
N CYS A 46 18.50 16.36 16.21
CA CYS A 46 19.11 17.66 16.38
C CYS A 46 18.34 18.55 17.38
N MET A 47 17.00 18.58 17.27
CA MET A 47 16.16 19.36 18.17
C MET A 47 16.35 18.92 19.63
N TYR A 48 16.33 17.61 19.89
CA TYR A 48 16.57 17.08 21.24
C TYR A 48 17.94 17.48 21.78
N ASN A 49 19.00 17.43 20.97
CA ASN A 49 20.34 17.84 21.40
C ASN A 49 20.43 19.30 21.85
N TYR A 50 19.58 20.20 21.34
CA TYR A 50 19.54 21.60 21.76
C TYR A 50 18.80 21.85 23.08
N ILE A 51 17.83 20.99 23.41
CA ILE A 51 16.91 21.19 24.54
C ILE A 51 17.17 20.27 25.73
N LYS A 52 17.92 19.16 25.56
CA LYS A 52 18.10 18.11 26.59
C LYS A 52 18.63 18.58 27.96
N ASN A 53 19.34 19.71 28.00
CA ASN A 53 19.90 20.29 29.23
C ASN A 53 19.13 21.51 29.74
N ASP A 54 17.97 21.81 29.16
CA ASP A 54 17.16 22.96 29.56
C ASP A 54 16.23 22.60 30.72
N SER A 55 15.89 23.60 31.54
CA SER A 55 15.03 23.42 32.72
C SER A 55 13.60 22.98 32.39
N ASP A 56 13.13 23.28 31.17
CA ASP A 56 11.79 22.92 30.68
C ASP A 56 11.81 21.69 29.76
N ALA A 57 12.91 20.94 29.69
CA ALA A 57 13.02 19.74 28.85
C ALA A 57 11.96 18.67 29.17
N THR A 58 11.51 18.61 30.43
CA THR A 58 10.46 17.70 30.93
C THR A 58 9.04 18.27 30.79
N THR A 59 8.88 19.51 30.31
CA THR A 59 7.58 20.07 29.95
C THR A 59 7.21 19.62 28.54
N PHE A 60 6.90 18.33 28.39
CA PHE A 60 6.74 17.64 27.10
C PHE A 60 5.71 18.30 26.16
N GLU A 61 4.69 18.93 26.73
CA GLU A 61 3.68 19.70 26.02
C GLU A 61 4.19 20.95 25.29
N LEU A 62 5.46 21.33 25.46
CA LEU A 62 6.09 22.42 24.70
C LEU A 62 6.72 21.94 23.39
N PHE A 63 6.91 20.64 23.22
CA PHE A 63 7.73 20.09 22.14
C PHE A 63 6.93 19.20 21.17
N PRO A 64 7.39 19.04 19.92
CA PRO A 64 6.74 18.14 18.97
C PRO A 64 6.72 16.68 19.48
N PRO A 65 5.59 15.95 19.37
CA PRO A 65 5.51 14.53 19.77
C PRO A 65 6.62 13.66 19.16
N ASP A 66 6.89 13.84 17.87
CA ASP A 66 7.90 13.04 17.15
C ASP A 66 9.32 13.23 17.73
N MET A 67 9.60 14.38 18.33
CA MET A 67 10.89 14.67 18.97
C MET A 67 11.06 13.93 20.29
N LEU A 68 9.96 13.73 21.02
CA LEU A 68 9.97 13.03 22.31
C LEU A 68 10.49 11.60 22.17
N MET A 69 10.26 10.95 21.01
CA MET A 69 10.75 9.61 20.71
C MET A 69 12.29 9.48 20.75
N TYR A 70 13.01 10.60 20.67
CA TYR A 70 14.48 10.66 20.70
C TYR A 70 15.04 10.99 22.07
N TYR A 71 14.19 11.20 23.08
CA TYR A 71 14.64 11.46 24.45
C TYR A 71 15.39 10.26 24.99
N ASP A 72 16.38 10.55 25.84
CA ASP A 72 16.87 9.57 26.79
C ASP A 72 15.81 9.37 27.88
N TYR A 73 15.08 8.27 27.79
CA TYR A 73 13.99 7.96 28.72
C TYR A 73 14.49 7.77 30.16
N SER A 74 15.77 7.41 30.37
CA SER A 74 16.34 7.29 31.72
C SER A 74 16.34 8.61 32.50
N LEU A 75 16.21 9.73 31.79
CA LEU A 75 16.14 11.08 32.35
C LEU A 75 14.71 11.58 32.57
N VAL A 76 13.70 10.81 32.16
CA VAL A 76 12.29 11.14 32.40
C VAL A 76 11.95 10.81 33.85
N PRO A 77 11.51 11.79 34.67
CA PRO A 77 11.12 11.51 36.04
C PRO A 77 9.97 10.50 36.09
N GLU A 78 10.05 9.53 37.01
CA GLU A 78 9.05 8.46 37.15
C GLU A 78 7.63 9.01 37.28
N ALA A 79 7.43 10.03 38.13
CA ALA A 79 6.13 10.70 38.31
C ALA A 79 5.57 11.36 37.03
N MET A 80 6.43 11.64 36.04
CA MET A 80 6.07 12.28 34.78
C MET A 80 5.99 11.30 33.60
N CYS A 81 6.27 10.00 33.83
CA CYS A 81 6.36 9.02 32.76
C CYS A 81 5.06 8.90 31.96
N ARG A 82 3.91 8.98 32.64
CA ARG A 82 2.60 8.90 31.99
C ARG A 82 2.34 10.11 31.11
N SER A 83 2.68 11.30 31.59
CA SER A 83 2.60 12.55 30.81
C SER A 83 3.50 12.47 29.57
N TYR A 84 4.70 11.89 29.70
CA TYR A 84 5.59 11.67 28.56
C TYR A 84 4.95 10.79 27.47
N PHE A 85 4.39 9.63 27.85
CA PHE A 85 3.75 8.75 26.87
C PHE A 85 2.44 9.30 26.30
N ASP A 86 1.66 10.01 27.12
CA ASP A 86 0.47 10.73 26.66
C ASP A 86 0.83 11.75 25.58
N GLN A 87 1.96 12.47 25.71
CA GLN A 87 2.43 13.38 24.67
C GLN A 87 2.99 12.66 23.43
N LEU A 88 3.53 11.45 23.60
CA LEU A 88 3.98 10.58 22.50
C LEU A 88 2.83 9.95 21.71
N SER A 89 1.62 9.91 22.26
CA SER A 89 0.45 9.32 21.62
C SER A 89 0.17 9.88 20.21
N ASP A 90 0.58 11.12 19.94
CA ASP A 90 0.41 11.82 18.65
C ASP A 90 1.63 11.67 17.71
N ALA A 91 2.66 10.90 18.09
CA ALA A 91 3.91 10.78 17.35
C ALA A 91 3.76 9.90 16.09
N ASP A 92 4.62 10.15 15.10
CA ASP A 92 4.74 9.31 13.91
C ASP A 92 5.88 8.31 14.06
N PHE A 93 5.54 7.07 14.42
CA PHE A 93 6.51 5.98 14.63
C PHE A 93 7.15 5.46 13.33
N SER A 94 6.71 5.92 12.16
CA SER A 94 7.31 5.55 10.87
C SER A 94 8.60 6.32 10.57
N VAL A 95 8.87 7.42 11.29
CA VAL A 95 10.01 8.32 11.01
C VAL A 95 11.39 7.69 11.22
N PHE A 96 11.49 6.62 12.02
CA PHE A 96 12.77 5.97 12.31
C PHE A 96 13.37 5.31 11.06
N SER A 97 14.67 5.56 10.85
CA SER A 97 15.49 4.82 9.90
C SER A 97 15.63 3.35 10.30
N SER A 98 16.19 2.54 9.39
CA SER A 98 16.59 1.17 9.70
C SER A 98 17.46 1.09 10.95
N ASP A 99 18.41 2.02 11.08
CA ASP A 99 19.42 2.03 12.14
C ASP A 99 18.82 2.35 13.51
N LEU A 100 17.78 3.19 13.55
CA LEU A 100 17.08 3.56 14.79
C LEU A 100 15.75 2.82 15.00
N SER A 101 15.42 1.85 14.15
CA SER A 101 14.17 1.08 14.24
C SER A 101 13.99 0.38 15.60
N TYR A 102 15.09 0.00 16.27
CA TYR A 102 15.08 -0.60 17.61
C TYR A 102 14.44 0.31 18.69
N LYS A 103 14.38 1.63 18.46
CA LYS A 103 13.75 2.58 19.39
C LYS A 103 12.26 2.30 19.57
N ARG A 104 11.57 1.74 18.57
CA ARG A 104 10.13 1.37 18.68
C ARG A 104 9.92 0.39 19.83
N SER A 105 10.68 -0.70 19.82
CA SER A 105 10.62 -1.74 20.87
C SER A 105 11.07 -1.20 22.22
N ALA A 106 12.15 -0.40 22.26
CA ALA A 106 12.61 0.21 23.51
C ALA A 106 11.57 1.17 24.14
N LEU A 107 10.94 2.01 23.32
CA LEU A 107 9.87 2.92 23.77
C LEU A 107 8.68 2.14 24.32
N PHE A 108 8.29 1.05 23.64
CA PHE A 108 7.18 0.24 24.13
C PHE A 108 7.52 -0.49 25.44
N VAL A 109 8.73 -1.03 25.60
CA VAL A 109 9.20 -1.61 26.88
C VAL A 109 9.13 -0.58 28.01
N ASN A 110 9.56 0.65 27.75
CA ASN A 110 9.48 1.75 28.71
C ASN A 110 8.01 2.11 29.04
N ALA A 111 7.13 2.14 28.03
CA ALA A 111 5.71 2.39 28.21
C ALA A 111 5.06 1.31 29.09
N ARG A 112 5.42 0.04 28.88
CA ARG A 112 4.94 -1.06 29.72
C ARG A 112 5.34 -0.90 31.17
N SER A 113 6.60 -0.53 31.42
CA SER A 113 7.08 -0.28 32.80
C SER A 113 6.33 0.89 33.44
N CYS A 114 6.14 1.99 32.71
CA CYS A 114 5.46 3.18 33.21
C CYS A 114 3.96 2.94 33.51
N LEU A 115 3.29 2.19 32.64
CA LEU A 115 1.84 1.98 32.71
C LEU A 115 1.45 0.71 33.48
N GLY A 116 2.43 -0.04 34.02
CA GLY A 116 2.19 -1.28 34.75
C GLY A 116 1.66 -2.43 33.88
N ILE A 117 1.98 -2.46 32.58
CA ILE A 117 1.49 -3.46 31.63
C ILE A 117 2.34 -4.74 31.75
N THR A 118 1.84 -5.71 32.50
CA THR A 118 2.52 -6.98 32.79
C THR A 118 2.20 -8.10 31.80
N ASN A 119 1.03 -8.04 31.14
CA ASN A 119 0.56 -9.02 30.17
C ASN A 119 0.34 -8.39 28.78
N THR A 120 -0.28 -9.12 27.86
CA THR A 120 -0.59 -8.66 26.50
C THR A 120 -1.95 -7.98 26.36
N SER A 121 -2.71 -7.79 27.44
CA SER A 121 -4.02 -7.16 27.41
C SER A 121 -3.89 -5.69 27.82
N LEU A 122 -4.19 -4.78 26.88
CA LEU A 122 -4.21 -3.35 27.16
C LEU A 122 -5.63 -2.92 27.53
N THR A 123 -5.77 -2.22 28.65
CA THR A 123 -7.02 -1.56 29.00
C THR A 123 -7.28 -0.36 28.07
N GLU A 124 -8.52 0.14 28.04
CA GLU A 124 -8.86 1.39 27.34
C GLU A 124 -7.92 2.55 27.74
N ASP A 125 -7.59 2.65 29.03
CA ASP A 125 -6.66 3.65 29.54
C ASP A 125 -5.24 3.49 28.97
N ASN A 126 -4.74 2.24 28.88
CA ASN A 126 -3.45 1.97 28.26
C ASN A 126 -3.46 2.35 26.78
N VAL A 127 -4.48 1.96 26.04
CA VAL A 127 -4.64 2.27 24.61
C VAL A 127 -4.68 3.78 24.38
N SER A 128 -5.38 4.52 25.24
CA SER A 128 -5.49 5.97 25.17
C SER A 128 -4.12 6.65 25.32
N VAL A 129 -3.33 6.25 26.32
CA VAL A 129 -1.98 6.81 26.55
C VAL A 129 -0.99 6.41 25.47
N LEU A 130 -1.06 5.17 24.96
CA LEU A 130 -0.17 4.69 23.91
C LEU A 130 -0.42 5.37 22.56
N GLY A 131 -1.69 5.64 22.21
CA GLY A 131 -2.08 6.29 20.96
C GLY A 131 -1.45 5.64 19.73
N ASN A 132 -0.73 6.43 18.92
CA ASN A 132 -0.06 5.95 17.70
C ASN A 132 1.07 4.95 17.96
N MET A 133 1.52 4.76 19.22
CA MET A 133 2.39 3.64 19.55
C MET A 133 1.70 2.29 19.28
N CYS A 134 0.37 2.25 19.22
CA CYS A 134 -0.39 1.06 18.80
C CYS A 134 0.05 0.53 17.43
N CYS A 135 0.57 1.37 16.54
CA CYS A 135 1.05 0.98 15.20
C CYS A 135 2.29 0.08 15.21
N VAL A 136 3.03 0.04 16.33
CA VAL A 136 4.25 -0.77 16.45
C VAL A 136 4.08 -1.96 17.41
N LEU A 137 2.84 -2.22 17.84
CA LEU A 137 2.53 -3.34 18.70
C LEU A 137 2.49 -4.65 17.92
N ASP A 138 2.96 -5.71 18.55
CA ASP A 138 2.77 -7.07 18.06
C ASP A 138 1.29 -7.46 18.07
N GLY A 139 0.90 -8.36 17.17
CA GLY A 139 -0.50 -8.82 17.04
C GLY A 139 -1.10 -9.35 18.34
N SER A 140 -0.28 -9.98 19.21
CA SER A 140 -0.75 -10.50 20.50
C SER A 140 -1.27 -9.41 21.44
N TYR A 141 -0.72 -8.19 21.37
CA TYR A 141 -1.27 -7.07 22.14
C TYR A 141 -2.58 -6.61 21.54
N ILE A 142 -2.67 -6.50 20.21
CA ILE A 142 -3.88 -6.04 19.53
C ILE A 142 -5.06 -6.96 19.82
N GLU A 143 -4.87 -8.27 19.68
CA GLU A 143 -5.94 -9.26 19.82
C GLU A 143 -6.57 -9.28 21.23
N ASN A 144 -5.76 -9.03 22.27
CA ASN A 144 -6.18 -9.14 23.66
C ASN A 144 -6.55 -7.79 24.31
N SER A 145 -6.48 -6.70 23.55
CA SER A 145 -6.69 -5.35 24.06
C SER A 145 -8.15 -4.92 24.00
N ASP A 146 -8.44 -3.85 24.72
CA ASP A 146 -9.70 -3.13 24.62
C ASP A 146 -10.02 -2.73 23.16
N PRO A 147 -11.28 -2.86 22.69
CA PRO A 147 -11.67 -2.56 21.32
C PRO A 147 -11.35 -1.14 20.83
N SER A 148 -11.17 -0.16 21.72
CA SER A 148 -10.72 1.20 21.37
C SER A 148 -9.39 1.23 20.60
N ILE A 149 -8.60 0.15 20.64
CA ILE A 149 -7.37 0.03 19.87
C ILE A 149 -7.59 0.11 18.35
N LEU A 150 -8.76 -0.33 17.87
CA LEU A 150 -9.11 -0.29 16.44
C LEU A 150 -9.07 1.15 15.89
N GLU A 151 -9.51 2.12 16.69
CA GLU A 151 -9.46 3.54 16.33
C GLU A 151 -8.03 4.05 16.23
N LYS A 152 -7.13 3.55 17.09
CA LYS A 152 -5.70 3.90 17.02
C LYS A 152 -5.05 3.29 15.80
N LEU A 153 -5.43 2.07 15.44
CA LEU A 153 -4.89 1.38 14.26
C LEU A 153 -5.31 2.01 12.92
N ASN A 154 -6.45 2.70 12.87
CA ASN A 154 -6.82 3.52 11.70
C ASN A 154 -5.85 4.67 11.42
N ASN A 155 -5.10 5.14 12.42
CA ASN A 155 -4.08 6.18 12.23
C ASN A 155 -2.74 5.62 11.74
N CYS A 156 -2.60 4.29 11.65
CA CYS A 156 -1.36 3.67 11.23
C CYS A 156 -1.17 3.79 9.71
N PRO A 157 0.04 4.15 9.23
CA PRO A 157 0.33 4.20 7.80
C PRO A 157 0.14 2.84 7.11
N ASP A 158 0.44 1.76 7.83
CA ASP A 158 0.29 0.39 7.37
C ASP A 158 0.09 -0.57 8.54
N LEU A 159 -0.41 -1.77 8.26
CA LEU A 159 -0.48 -2.89 9.19
C LEU A 159 0.31 -4.08 8.64
N THR A 160 1.06 -4.75 9.51
CA THR A 160 1.66 -6.04 9.19
C THR A 160 0.60 -7.14 9.12
N ASP A 161 0.90 -8.26 8.45
CA ASP A 161 -0.02 -9.40 8.35
C ASP A 161 -0.44 -9.92 9.74
N ALA A 162 0.48 -9.92 10.72
CA ALA A 162 0.18 -10.33 12.09
C ALA A 162 -0.76 -9.34 12.82
N GLN A 163 -0.58 -8.03 12.60
CA GLN A 163 -1.48 -7.02 13.16
C GLN A 163 -2.87 -7.08 12.49
N ALA A 164 -2.92 -7.26 11.17
CA ALA A 164 -4.17 -7.43 10.43
C ALA A 164 -4.95 -8.67 10.88
N ALA A 165 -4.27 -9.79 11.10
CA ALA A 165 -4.88 -11.00 11.65
C ALA A 165 -5.45 -10.77 13.06
N ALA A 166 -4.69 -10.09 13.93
CA ALA A 166 -5.15 -9.74 15.28
C ALA A 166 -6.36 -8.79 15.26
N VAL A 167 -6.39 -7.81 14.34
CA VAL A 167 -7.56 -6.94 14.11
C VAL A 167 -8.77 -7.78 13.69
N GLU A 168 -8.60 -8.71 12.75
CA GLU A 168 -9.69 -9.57 12.29
C GLU A 168 -10.23 -10.44 13.43
N THR A 169 -9.37 -11.06 14.23
CA THR A 169 -9.75 -11.84 15.42
C THR A 169 -10.51 -11.00 16.43
N LEU A 170 -10.02 -9.79 16.73
CA LEU A 170 -10.68 -8.87 17.67
C LEU A 170 -12.09 -8.48 17.20
N LEU A 171 -12.24 -8.16 15.90
CA LEU A 171 -13.54 -7.87 15.28
C LEU A 171 -14.49 -9.07 15.39
N GLN A 172 -14.03 -10.27 15.00
CA GLN A 172 -14.84 -11.49 15.00
C GLN A 172 -15.22 -11.97 16.40
N GLY A 173 -14.47 -11.58 17.44
CA GLY A 173 -14.77 -11.90 18.84
C GLY A 173 -16.07 -11.30 19.37
N GLY A 174 -16.71 -10.38 18.65
CA GLY A 174 -18.04 -9.83 18.96
C GLY A 174 -18.10 -8.89 20.17
N LYS A 175 -16.94 -8.60 20.80
CA LYS A 175 -16.81 -7.71 21.96
C LYS A 175 -16.56 -6.25 21.58
N THR A 176 -16.40 -5.97 20.29
CA THR A 176 -16.18 -4.61 19.78
C THR A 176 -17.49 -3.83 19.74
N GLN A 177 -17.40 -2.51 19.56
CA GLN A 177 -18.57 -1.64 19.34
C GLN A 177 -19.43 -2.05 18.12
N TYR A 178 -18.89 -2.85 17.21
CA TYR A 178 -19.59 -3.35 16.03
C TYR A 178 -20.46 -4.60 16.30
N GLY A 179 -20.36 -5.17 17.51
CA GLY A 179 -21.13 -6.34 17.93
C GLY A 179 -20.76 -7.62 17.17
N ALA A 180 -21.64 -8.63 17.25
CA ALA A 180 -21.44 -9.93 16.62
C ALA A 180 -21.48 -9.86 15.09
N ALA A 181 -20.73 -10.73 14.42
CA ALA A 181 -20.64 -10.71 12.96
C ALA A 181 -21.98 -10.91 12.22
N SER A 182 -22.97 -11.53 12.87
CA SER A 182 -24.33 -11.68 12.34
C SER A 182 -25.12 -10.37 12.23
N THR A 183 -24.72 -9.32 12.95
CA THR A 183 -25.37 -8.00 12.91
C THR A 183 -24.66 -7.00 12.00
N TRP A 184 -23.53 -7.39 11.39
CA TRP A 184 -22.75 -6.47 10.57
C TRP A 184 -23.48 -6.06 9.28
N THR A 185 -23.36 -4.79 8.93
CA THR A 185 -24.03 -4.18 7.77
C THR A 185 -23.06 -3.43 6.86
N LEU A 186 -23.57 -2.84 5.78
CA LEU A 186 -22.80 -1.88 4.98
C LEU A 186 -22.24 -0.73 5.83
N GLN A 187 -22.97 -0.31 6.87
CA GLN A 187 -22.53 0.78 7.74
C GLN A 187 -21.32 0.33 8.57
N THR A 188 -21.33 -0.90 9.10
CA THR A 188 -20.17 -1.49 9.79
C THR A 188 -18.92 -1.45 8.92
N LEU A 189 -19.03 -1.82 7.63
CA LEU A 189 -17.88 -1.75 6.71
C LEU A 189 -17.36 -0.33 6.50
N LYS A 190 -18.23 0.69 6.54
CA LYS A 190 -17.83 2.10 6.40
C LYS A 190 -17.19 2.64 7.68
N ASP A 191 -17.74 2.27 8.84
CA ASP A 191 -17.27 2.71 10.16
C ASP A 191 -15.94 2.05 10.57
N LEU A 192 -15.54 0.98 9.90
CA LEU A 192 -14.21 0.38 10.01
C LEU A 192 -13.12 1.18 9.25
N GLU A 193 -13.52 2.21 8.51
CA GLU A 193 -12.63 3.10 7.75
C GLU A 193 -11.64 2.35 6.84
N MET A 194 -10.34 2.39 7.15
CA MET A 194 -9.28 1.81 6.32
C MET A 194 -8.96 0.37 6.70
N LEU A 195 -9.39 -0.11 7.87
CA LEU A 195 -9.16 -1.49 8.32
C LEU A 195 -9.59 -2.56 7.30
N PRO A 196 -10.72 -2.43 6.58
CA PRO A 196 -11.13 -3.43 5.59
C PRO A 196 -10.07 -3.69 4.51
N LEU A 197 -9.16 -2.75 4.22
CA LEU A 197 -8.06 -2.95 3.27
C LEU A 197 -7.18 -4.18 3.62
N TYR A 198 -7.10 -4.54 4.90
CA TYR A 198 -6.21 -5.56 5.44
C TYR A 198 -6.91 -6.88 5.79
N LEU A 199 -8.24 -6.93 5.69
CA LEU A 199 -9.03 -8.08 6.15
C LEU A 199 -9.14 -9.15 5.06
N THR A 200 -9.26 -10.39 5.52
CA THR A 200 -9.24 -11.55 4.63
C THR A 200 -10.66 -11.97 4.20
N SER A 201 -10.74 -12.99 3.34
CA SER A 201 -12.02 -13.52 2.89
C SER A 201 -12.95 -13.99 4.03
N SER A 202 -12.43 -14.45 5.17
CA SER A 202 -13.25 -14.89 6.31
C SER A 202 -14.05 -13.75 6.92
N PHE A 203 -13.44 -12.58 7.09
CA PHE A 203 -14.17 -11.37 7.46
C PHE A 203 -15.28 -11.05 6.46
N TYR A 204 -14.97 -11.07 5.17
CA TYR A 204 -15.96 -10.77 4.13
C TYR A 204 -17.07 -11.82 4.03
N ASP A 205 -16.86 -13.06 4.46
CA ASP A 205 -17.89 -14.10 4.47
C ASP A 205 -19.09 -13.77 5.36
N HIS A 206 -18.99 -12.79 6.26
CA HIS A 206 -20.13 -12.29 7.04
C HIS A 206 -21.08 -11.38 6.25
N PHE A 207 -20.72 -10.97 5.04
CA PHE A 207 -21.55 -10.09 4.20
C PHE A 207 -22.12 -10.82 2.98
N ASN A 208 -23.29 -10.39 2.52
CA ASN A 208 -23.86 -10.86 1.26
C ASN A 208 -23.22 -10.15 0.04
N LYS A 209 -23.39 -10.71 -1.17
CA LYS A 209 -22.80 -10.19 -2.41
C LYS A 209 -23.19 -8.74 -2.71
N LYS A 210 -24.46 -8.36 -2.47
CA LYS A 210 -24.96 -6.99 -2.70
C LYS A 210 -24.27 -5.96 -1.78
N THR A 211 -24.10 -6.29 -0.50
CA THR A 211 -23.39 -5.45 0.45
C THR A 211 -21.93 -5.28 0.05
N LYS A 212 -21.24 -6.37 -0.31
CA LYS A 212 -19.85 -6.35 -0.81
C LYS A 212 -19.71 -5.46 -2.04
N ARG A 213 -20.61 -5.59 -3.02
CA ARG A 213 -20.60 -4.75 -4.24
C ARG A 213 -20.73 -3.27 -3.92
N THR A 214 -21.71 -2.92 -3.08
CA THR A 214 -21.99 -1.53 -2.70
C THR A 214 -20.81 -0.94 -1.92
N PHE A 215 -20.25 -1.71 -1.00
CA PHE A 215 -19.07 -1.32 -0.24
C PHE A 215 -17.86 -1.12 -1.14
N LEU A 216 -17.55 -2.09 -2.04
CA LEU A 216 -16.40 -2.01 -2.93
C LEU A 216 -16.46 -0.75 -3.80
N LYS A 217 -17.64 -0.40 -4.34
CA LYS A 217 -17.83 0.82 -5.13
C LYS A 217 -17.50 2.09 -4.33
N TYR A 218 -17.96 2.16 -3.09
CA TYR A 218 -17.63 3.27 -2.19
C TYR A 218 -16.13 3.28 -1.84
N PHE A 219 -15.60 2.12 -1.45
CA PHE A 219 -14.27 2.01 -0.87
C PHE A 219 -13.17 2.23 -1.92
N LEU A 220 -13.35 1.79 -3.17
CA LEU A 220 -12.40 2.10 -4.24
C LEU A 220 -12.20 3.61 -4.44
N THR A 221 -13.25 4.42 -4.28
CA THR A 221 -13.16 5.90 -4.32
C THR A 221 -12.36 6.45 -3.13
N VAL A 222 -12.59 5.90 -1.94
CA VAL A 222 -11.82 6.25 -0.72
C VAL A 222 -10.35 5.89 -0.89
N LEU A 223 -10.04 4.69 -1.39
CA LEU A 223 -8.68 4.21 -1.60
C LEU A 223 -7.93 5.05 -2.63
N LYS A 224 -8.58 5.44 -3.74
CA LYS A 224 -8.02 6.35 -4.75
C LYS A 224 -7.70 7.72 -4.12
N SER A 225 -8.62 8.28 -3.33
CA SER A 225 -8.45 9.60 -2.69
C SER A 225 -7.34 9.61 -1.64
N ASN A 226 -7.05 8.47 -1.02
CA ASN A 226 -5.96 8.29 -0.04
C ASN A 226 -4.64 7.83 -0.67
N GLY A 227 -4.53 7.78 -2.01
CA GLY A 227 -3.29 7.40 -2.69
C GLY A 227 -2.88 5.95 -2.46
N VAL A 228 -3.83 5.05 -2.18
CA VAL A 228 -3.52 3.64 -1.91
C VAL A 228 -3.00 2.95 -3.18
N SER A 229 -1.87 2.25 -3.04
CA SER A 229 -1.21 1.56 -4.14
C SER A 229 -2.12 0.54 -4.84
N ARG A 230 -1.86 0.32 -6.13
CA ARG A 230 -2.60 -0.67 -6.94
C ARG A 230 -2.49 -2.07 -6.34
N LYS A 231 -1.32 -2.45 -5.83
CA LYS A 231 -1.05 -3.74 -5.15
C LYS A 231 -1.99 -4.00 -3.97
N LYS A 232 -2.18 -3.02 -3.07
CA LYS A 232 -3.10 -3.16 -1.92
C LYS A 232 -4.56 -3.25 -2.37
N ARG A 233 -4.97 -2.43 -3.34
CA ARG A 233 -6.31 -2.50 -3.96
C ARG A 233 -6.58 -3.87 -4.60
N LYS A 234 -5.58 -4.45 -5.28
CA LYS A 234 -5.63 -5.82 -5.84
C LYS A 234 -5.82 -6.86 -4.75
N SER A 235 -5.08 -6.77 -3.64
CA SER A 235 -5.22 -7.68 -2.50
C SER A 235 -6.65 -7.68 -1.92
N LEU A 236 -7.20 -6.48 -1.67
CA LEU A 236 -8.58 -6.32 -1.22
C LEU A 236 -9.59 -6.97 -2.18
N LYS A 237 -9.51 -6.66 -3.48
CA LYS A 237 -10.41 -7.24 -4.49
C LYS A 237 -10.32 -8.77 -4.50
N LYS A 238 -9.12 -9.33 -4.31
CA LYS A 238 -8.87 -10.79 -4.24
C LYS A 238 -9.58 -11.41 -3.03
N GLU A 239 -9.44 -10.83 -1.84
CA GLU A 239 -10.09 -11.35 -0.62
C GLU A 239 -11.61 -11.26 -0.69
N ILE A 240 -12.15 -10.16 -1.23
CA ILE A 240 -13.58 -10.03 -1.50
C ILE A 240 -14.05 -11.10 -2.50
N ARG A 241 -13.33 -11.31 -3.61
CA ARG A 241 -13.69 -12.33 -4.62
C ARG A 241 -13.68 -13.75 -4.04
N LYS A 242 -12.65 -14.10 -3.24
CA LYS A 242 -12.57 -15.40 -2.54
C LYS A 242 -13.82 -15.65 -1.68
N SER A 243 -14.25 -14.65 -0.91
CA SER A 243 -15.46 -14.73 -0.06
C SER A 243 -16.79 -14.85 -0.83
N ILE A 244 -16.77 -14.69 -2.16
CA ILE A 244 -17.92 -14.91 -3.03
C ILE A 244 -17.83 -16.32 -3.63
N LYS A 245 -16.65 -16.71 -4.11
CA LYS A 245 -16.38 -18.07 -4.64
C LYS A 245 -16.70 -19.16 -3.61
N ASN A 246 -16.39 -18.95 -2.33
CA ASN A 246 -16.73 -19.89 -1.25
C ASN A 246 -18.24 -20.21 -1.15
N LYS A 247 -19.10 -19.31 -1.65
CA LYS A 247 -20.55 -19.43 -1.58
C LYS A 247 -21.21 -19.78 -2.92
N SER A 248 -20.45 -19.84 -4.01
CA SER A 248 -20.96 -20.07 -5.36
C SER A 248 -20.66 -21.48 -5.84
N LYS A 249 -21.63 -22.14 -6.47
CA LYS A 249 -21.39 -23.37 -7.24
C LYS A 249 -20.77 -22.97 -8.58
N ARG A 250 -19.67 -23.61 -8.99
CA ARG A 250 -19.10 -23.40 -10.33
C ARG A 250 -20.17 -23.65 -11.39
N SER A 251 -20.29 -22.71 -12.33
CA SER A 251 -21.11 -22.91 -13.50
C SER A 251 -20.48 -23.97 -14.42
N VAL A 252 -21.31 -24.89 -14.91
CA VAL A 252 -20.93 -25.87 -15.96
C VAL A 252 -21.42 -25.38 -17.33
N ALA A 253 -22.13 -24.25 -17.37
CA ALA A 253 -22.68 -23.68 -18.59
C ALA A 253 -21.56 -23.09 -19.46
N ALA A 254 -21.48 -23.56 -20.72
CA ALA A 254 -20.61 -23.01 -21.75
C ALA A 254 -21.16 -21.73 -22.39
N GLU A 255 -22.33 -21.26 -21.94
CA GLU A 255 -23.01 -20.08 -22.47
C GLU A 255 -22.97 -18.93 -21.46
N CYS A 256 -23.01 -17.69 -21.97
CA CYS A 256 -23.09 -16.49 -21.15
C CYS A 256 -24.47 -16.35 -20.51
N THR A 257 -24.55 -16.40 -19.18
CA THR A 257 -25.81 -16.27 -18.42
C THR A 257 -25.87 -15.02 -17.56
N VAL A 258 -24.72 -14.43 -17.23
CA VAL A 258 -24.63 -13.18 -16.46
C VAL A 258 -25.03 -11.96 -17.30
N GLY A 259 -24.77 -12.03 -18.60
CA GLY A 259 -24.99 -10.96 -19.57
C GLY A 259 -23.68 -10.54 -20.25
N GLU A 260 -23.75 -10.25 -21.54
CA GLU A 260 -22.59 -9.91 -22.36
C GLU A 260 -21.84 -8.69 -21.81
N ILE A 261 -20.52 -8.81 -21.69
CA ILE A 261 -19.64 -7.73 -21.27
C ILE A 261 -19.54 -6.74 -22.42
N ASN A 262 -19.92 -5.50 -22.14
CA ASN A 262 -19.84 -4.37 -23.06
C ASN A 262 -19.17 -3.16 -22.36
N GLN A 263 -18.99 -2.07 -23.09
CA GLN A 263 -18.35 -0.86 -22.57
C GLN A 263 -19.04 -0.29 -21.32
N VAL A 264 -20.37 -0.39 -21.20
CA VAL A 264 -21.12 0.10 -20.02
C VAL A 264 -20.76 -0.71 -18.79
N ILE A 265 -20.69 -2.04 -18.93
CA ILE A 265 -20.28 -2.95 -17.86
C ILE A 265 -18.82 -2.71 -17.46
N ILE A 266 -17.92 -2.57 -18.43
CA ILE A 266 -16.49 -2.29 -18.20
C ILE A 266 -16.32 -0.94 -17.50
N SER A 267 -17.16 0.05 -17.80
CA SER A 267 -17.09 1.39 -17.19
C SER A 267 -17.44 1.39 -15.69
N ASP A 268 -18.15 0.39 -15.18
CA ASP A 268 -18.43 0.29 -13.74
C ASP A 268 -17.12 0.11 -12.94
N GLU A 269 -16.93 0.93 -11.90
CA GLU A 269 -15.76 0.93 -11.02
C GLU A 269 -15.48 -0.42 -10.34
N THR A 270 -16.51 -1.24 -10.18
CA THR A 270 -16.41 -2.57 -9.56
C THR A 270 -16.18 -3.69 -10.56
N PHE A 271 -16.12 -3.42 -11.87
CA PHE A 271 -15.80 -4.45 -12.86
C PHE A 271 -14.49 -5.19 -12.49
N PRO A 272 -14.41 -6.54 -12.58
CA PRO A 272 -15.42 -7.49 -13.07
C PRO A 272 -16.22 -8.19 -11.94
N PHE A 273 -16.56 -7.50 -10.84
CA PHE A 273 -17.14 -8.09 -9.62
C PHE A 273 -18.37 -9.01 -9.85
N ASP A 274 -19.24 -8.67 -10.81
CA ASP A 274 -20.44 -9.47 -11.08
C ASP A 274 -20.17 -10.76 -11.86
N TYR A 275 -18.98 -10.87 -12.47
CA TYR A 275 -18.50 -12.05 -13.17
C TYR A 275 -17.56 -12.84 -12.25
N ASP A 276 -18.06 -13.28 -11.10
CA ASP A 276 -17.31 -13.99 -10.04
C ASP A 276 -16.94 -15.44 -10.40
N ASP A 277 -17.56 -15.99 -11.43
CA ASP A 277 -17.21 -17.25 -12.06
C ASP A 277 -16.35 -16.99 -13.32
N ILE A 278 -15.19 -17.64 -13.39
CA ILE A 278 -14.23 -17.46 -14.47
C ILE A 278 -14.76 -17.95 -15.83
N THR A 279 -15.54 -19.03 -15.84
CA THR A 279 -16.17 -19.56 -17.06
C THR A 279 -17.17 -18.55 -17.58
N GLN A 280 -17.99 -17.96 -16.70
CA GLN A 280 -18.91 -16.89 -17.09
C GLN A 280 -18.19 -15.64 -17.60
N PHE A 281 -17.06 -15.25 -16.98
CA PHE A 281 -16.24 -14.15 -17.49
C PHE A 281 -15.73 -14.45 -18.92
N ASN A 282 -15.25 -15.66 -19.18
CA ASN A 282 -14.81 -16.07 -20.52
C ASN A 282 -15.94 -16.11 -21.55
N CYS A 283 -17.08 -16.73 -21.20
CA CYS A 283 -18.21 -16.89 -22.10
C CYS A 283 -18.89 -15.56 -22.43
N CYS A 284 -18.93 -14.62 -21.48
CA CYS A 284 -19.55 -13.30 -21.67
C CYS A 284 -18.59 -12.23 -22.21
N LEU A 285 -17.31 -12.56 -22.46
CA LEU A 285 -16.33 -11.61 -22.96
C LEU A 285 -15.95 -11.98 -24.40
N SER A 286 -16.33 -11.12 -25.36
CA SER A 286 -15.97 -11.31 -26.76
C SER A 286 -14.59 -10.73 -27.09
N ALA A 287 -13.95 -11.31 -28.11
CA ALA A 287 -12.67 -10.83 -28.63
C ALA A 287 -12.75 -9.37 -29.12
N SER A 288 -13.85 -8.99 -29.77
CA SER A 288 -14.07 -7.61 -30.23
C SER A 288 -14.24 -6.63 -29.08
N THR A 289 -14.93 -7.01 -28.00
CA THR A 289 -15.04 -6.18 -26.79
C THR A 289 -13.66 -5.94 -26.18
N VAL A 290 -12.80 -6.97 -26.07
CA VAL A 290 -11.45 -6.83 -25.53
C VAL A 290 -10.62 -5.88 -26.38
N LYS A 291 -10.56 -6.09 -27.69
CA LYS A 291 -9.81 -5.22 -28.61
C LYS A 291 -10.24 -3.74 -28.51
N ASN A 292 -11.54 -3.48 -28.36
CA ASN A 292 -12.06 -2.11 -28.32
C ASN A 292 -11.98 -1.44 -26.95
N ASN A 293 -11.74 -2.19 -25.87
CA ASN A 293 -11.80 -1.69 -24.49
C ASN A 293 -10.65 -2.18 -23.61
N LEU A 294 -9.51 -2.55 -24.22
CA LEU A 294 -8.40 -3.23 -23.55
C LEU A 294 -7.93 -2.45 -22.31
N ASP A 295 -7.66 -1.16 -22.45
CA ASP A 295 -7.25 -0.26 -21.37
C ASP A 295 -8.24 -0.28 -20.18
N GLY A 296 -9.53 -0.09 -20.45
CA GLY A 296 -10.55 -0.11 -19.41
C GLY A 296 -10.70 -1.46 -18.70
N ILE A 297 -10.38 -2.55 -19.39
CA ILE A 297 -10.38 -3.91 -18.83
C ILE A 297 -9.13 -4.10 -17.96
N THR A 298 -7.93 -3.84 -18.49
CA THR A 298 -6.65 -4.08 -17.80
C THR A 298 -6.43 -3.11 -16.63
N ASP A 299 -7.06 -1.93 -16.64
CA ASP A 299 -7.09 -1.05 -15.46
C ASP A 299 -7.89 -1.63 -14.29
N LYS A 300 -8.88 -2.48 -14.54
CA LYS A 300 -9.83 -2.94 -13.50
C LYS A 300 -9.68 -4.42 -13.12
N VAL A 301 -9.26 -5.25 -14.07
CA VAL A 301 -9.03 -6.69 -13.89
C VAL A 301 -7.62 -6.90 -13.35
N ASP A 302 -7.52 -7.57 -12.20
CA ASP A 302 -6.24 -7.81 -11.52
C ASP A 302 -5.99 -9.29 -11.20
N ASP A 303 -6.97 -10.16 -11.47
CA ASP A 303 -6.92 -11.59 -11.19
C ASP A 303 -6.22 -12.33 -12.33
N GLU A 304 -5.20 -13.13 -12.02
CA GLU A 304 -4.34 -13.76 -13.04
C GLU A 304 -5.13 -14.63 -14.02
N ASP A 305 -6.11 -15.39 -13.54
CA ASP A 305 -6.85 -16.27 -14.44
C ASP A 305 -7.83 -15.49 -15.33
N TYR A 306 -8.33 -14.34 -14.87
CA TYR A 306 -9.12 -13.43 -15.70
C TYR A 306 -8.24 -12.72 -16.73
N LEU A 307 -7.03 -12.31 -16.33
CA LEU A 307 -6.07 -11.69 -17.24
C LEU A 307 -5.63 -12.66 -18.35
N LYS A 308 -5.49 -13.96 -18.06
CA LYS A 308 -5.24 -14.99 -19.09
C LYS A 308 -6.36 -15.05 -20.13
N ILE A 309 -7.61 -14.93 -19.68
CA ILE A 309 -8.77 -14.85 -20.59
C ILE A 309 -8.70 -13.57 -21.44
N VAL A 310 -8.38 -12.42 -20.83
CA VAL A 310 -8.22 -11.16 -21.56
C VAL A 310 -7.15 -11.29 -22.65
N LEU A 311 -5.97 -11.85 -22.33
CA LEU A 311 -4.93 -12.12 -23.33
C LEU A 311 -5.40 -13.07 -24.42
N SER A 312 -6.05 -14.18 -24.05
CA SER A 312 -6.56 -15.15 -25.02
C SER A 312 -7.57 -14.53 -25.98
N LYS A 313 -8.45 -13.66 -25.47
CA LYS A 313 -9.46 -12.94 -26.27
C LYS A 313 -8.85 -11.85 -27.14
N LEU A 314 -7.79 -11.20 -26.67
CA LEU A 314 -7.02 -10.27 -27.48
C LEU A 314 -6.33 -10.99 -28.65
N HIS A 315 -5.69 -12.14 -28.39
CA HIS A 315 -5.10 -12.98 -29.42
C HIS A 315 -6.15 -13.41 -30.46
N GLU A 316 -7.31 -13.91 -30.03
CA GLU A 316 -8.44 -14.25 -30.91
C GLU A 316 -8.82 -13.07 -31.83
N ALA A 317 -8.87 -11.85 -31.29
CA ALA A 317 -9.25 -10.63 -32.03
C ALA A 317 -8.27 -10.22 -33.14
N TYR A 318 -7.00 -10.65 -33.05
CA TYR A 318 -5.97 -10.40 -34.05
C TYR A 318 -5.70 -11.62 -34.95
N SER A 319 -6.34 -12.77 -34.71
CA SER A 319 -6.38 -13.91 -35.65
C SER A 319 -5.01 -14.30 -36.22
N SER A 320 -3.98 -14.41 -35.36
CA SER A 320 -2.57 -14.71 -35.70
C SER A 320 -1.77 -13.59 -36.40
N SER A 321 -2.31 -12.38 -36.51
CA SER A 321 -1.53 -11.19 -36.88
C SER A 321 -0.85 -10.55 -35.68
N ASP A 322 0.19 -9.76 -35.92
CA ASP A 322 0.88 -9.03 -34.86
C ASP A 322 -0.08 -8.04 -34.17
N ILE A 323 -0.03 -8.04 -32.85
CA ILE A 323 -0.72 -7.08 -32.00
C ILE A 323 0.06 -5.76 -32.10
N PRO A 324 -0.59 -4.66 -32.54
CA PRO A 324 0.09 -3.40 -32.79
C PRO A 324 0.50 -2.69 -31.49
N GLU A 325 1.47 -1.78 -31.62
CA GLU A 325 2.09 -1.03 -30.51
C GLU A 325 1.08 -0.41 -29.54
N ASP A 326 0.05 0.25 -30.09
CA ASP A 326 -0.99 0.94 -29.32
C ASP A 326 -1.80 -0.01 -28.44
N GLN A 327 -1.87 -1.29 -28.78
CA GLN A 327 -2.56 -2.31 -27.98
C GLN A 327 -1.62 -2.95 -26.98
N VAL A 328 -0.36 -3.19 -27.35
CA VAL A 328 0.66 -3.73 -26.46
C VAL A 328 0.88 -2.78 -25.27
N GLN A 329 0.87 -1.47 -25.53
CA GLN A 329 0.97 -0.44 -24.50
C GLN A 329 -0.15 -0.48 -23.45
N LEU A 330 -1.32 -1.06 -23.79
CA LEU A 330 -2.50 -1.13 -22.93
C LEU A 330 -2.60 -2.45 -22.16
N LEU A 331 -1.65 -3.38 -22.33
CA LEU A 331 -1.70 -4.69 -21.68
C LEU A 331 -1.66 -4.60 -20.15
N GLY A 332 -0.95 -3.61 -19.59
CA GLY A 332 -0.85 -3.40 -18.15
C GLY A 332 -0.55 -4.70 -17.40
N PRO A 333 -1.34 -5.07 -16.36
CA PRO A 333 -1.17 -6.32 -15.63
C PRO A 333 -1.35 -7.59 -16.47
N ALA A 334 -2.08 -7.54 -17.59
CA ALA A 334 -2.27 -8.71 -18.45
C ALA A 334 -0.96 -9.18 -19.07
N SER A 335 -0.02 -8.28 -19.31
CA SER A 335 1.31 -8.64 -19.82
C SER A 335 2.02 -9.67 -18.94
N ARG A 336 1.81 -9.66 -17.61
CA ARG A 336 2.50 -10.55 -16.65
C ARG A 336 2.00 -11.98 -16.63
N VAL A 337 0.90 -12.28 -17.31
CA VAL A 337 0.41 -13.65 -17.47
C VAL A 337 0.62 -14.18 -18.90
N ALA A 338 1.43 -13.47 -19.69
CA ALA A 338 1.76 -13.84 -21.05
C ALA A 338 2.73 -15.02 -21.12
N THR A 339 2.68 -15.74 -22.24
CA THR A 339 3.66 -16.74 -22.65
C THR A 339 4.62 -16.16 -23.70
N VAL A 340 5.68 -16.89 -24.03
CA VAL A 340 6.57 -16.56 -25.16
C VAL A 340 5.77 -16.42 -26.46
N GLU A 341 4.81 -17.32 -26.71
CA GLU A 341 3.94 -17.25 -27.89
C GLU A 341 3.13 -15.94 -27.95
N ASN A 342 2.71 -15.39 -26.80
CA ASN A 342 2.05 -14.10 -26.80
C ASN A 342 3.03 -12.96 -27.15
N ILE A 343 4.23 -12.98 -26.57
CA ILE A 343 5.28 -11.97 -26.84
C ILE A 343 5.69 -11.99 -28.31
N ASP A 344 5.76 -13.17 -28.93
CA ASP A 344 6.08 -13.34 -30.35
C ASP A 344 5.07 -12.66 -31.26
N MET A 345 3.86 -12.39 -30.80
CA MET A 345 2.86 -11.63 -31.53
C MET A 345 2.87 -10.12 -31.23
N TRP A 346 3.58 -9.66 -30.21
CA TRP A 346 3.56 -8.24 -29.85
C TRP A 346 4.51 -7.42 -30.73
N THR A 347 4.04 -6.31 -31.28
CA THR A 347 4.92 -5.32 -31.91
C THR A 347 5.60 -4.52 -30.80
N ILE A 348 6.94 -4.56 -30.71
CA ILE A 348 7.73 -3.92 -29.64
C ILE A 348 8.92 -3.19 -30.27
N THR A 349 8.64 -2.19 -31.10
CA THR A 349 9.65 -1.38 -31.82
C THR A 349 9.88 -0.03 -31.15
N GLN A 350 8.89 0.47 -30.40
CA GLN A 350 8.93 1.78 -29.76
C GLN A 350 9.37 1.73 -28.29
N ILE A 351 10.10 2.75 -27.85
CA ILE A 351 10.52 2.90 -26.45
C ILE A 351 9.33 3.04 -25.50
N ASP A 352 8.25 3.69 -25.92
CA ASP A 352 7.04 3.83 -25.11
C ASP A 352 6.41 2.46 -24.82
N THR A 353 6.43 1.55 -25.81
CA THR A 353 5.96 0.17 -25.65
C THR A 353 6.85 -0.63 -24.73
N LEU A 354 8.18 -0.55 -24.90
CA LEU A 354 9.10 -1.20 -23.97
C LEU A 354 8.88 -0.67 -22.54
N SER A 355 8.73 0.64 -22.38
CA SER A 355 8.53 1.29 -21.08
C SER A 355 7.22 0.85 -20.43
N SER A 356 6.13 0.78 -21.19
CA SER A 356 4.83 0.30 -20.67
C SER A 356 4.89 -1.17 -20.23
N LEU A 357 5.60 -2.02 -20.96
CA LEU A 357 5.82 -3.41 -20.58
C LEU A 357 6.73 -3.53 -19.35
N MET A 358 7.70 -2.64 -19.17
CA MET A 358 8.64 -2.68 -18.05
C MET A 358 8.15 -1.96 -16.78
N ASP A 359 6.95 -1.40 -16.79
CA ASP A 359 6.35 -0.75 -15.62
C ASP A 359 6.23 -1.72 -14.43
N SER A 360 6.96 -1.42 -13.35
CA SER A 360 7.00 -2.23 -12.13
C SER A 360 5.67 -2.29 -11.38
N ASP A 361 4.76 -1.34 -11.59
CA ASP A 361 3.44 -1.33 -10.94
C ASP A 361 2.57 -2.51 -11.39
N ASN A 362 2.87 -3.10 -12.56
CA ASN A 362 2.18 -4.26 -13.11
C ASN A 362 2.71 -5.60 -12.57
N GLY A 363 3.83 -5.59 -11.84
CA GLY A 363 4.50 -6.76 -11.29
C GLY A 363 5.85 -7.05 -11.95
N ASP A 364 6.55 -8.04 -11.42
CA ASP A 364 7.86 -8.44 -11.92
C ASP A 364 7.74 -9.37 -13.15
N TRP A 365 8.72 -9.31 -14.04
CA TRP A 365 8.84 -10.26 -15.14
C TRP A 365 9.59 -11.52 -14.73
N ASP A 366 9.19 -12.66 -15.32
CA ASP A 366 10.08 -13.80 -15.40
C ASP A 366 11.31 -13.45 -16.26
N SER A 367 12.48 -13.96 -15.86
CA SER A 367 13.74 -13.66 -16.53
C SER A 367 13.72 -14.01 -18.03
N SER A 368 13.11 -15.15 -18.40
CA SER A 368 13.04 -15.57 -19.81
C SER A 368 12.12 -14.67 -20.64
N LEU A 369 10.99 -14.23 -20.07
CA LEU A 369 10.05 -13.35 -20.75
C LEU A 369 10.61 -11.93 -20.89
N ALA A 370 11.30 -11.42 -19.86
CA ALA A 370 12.01 -10.13 -19.94
C ALA A 370 13.05 -10.14 -21.06
N LYS A 371 13.89 -11.20 -21.14
CA LYS A 371 14.87 -11.38 -22.22
C LYS A 371 14.19 -11.40 -23.60
N ALA A 372 13.06 -12.08 -23.74
CA ALA A 372 12.33 -12.17 -25.01
C ALA A 372 11.82 -10.80 -25.47
N ILE A 373 11.23 -10.02 -24.56
CA ILE A 373 10.75 -8.66 -24.84
C ILE A 373 11.91 -7.75 -25.28
N VAL A 374 13.01 -7.74 -24.53
CA VAL A 374 14.17 -6.88 -24.84
C VAL A 374 14.83 -7.30 -26.14
N SER A 375 15.00 -8.60 -26.37
CA SER A 375 15.54 -9.12 -27.63
C SER A 375 14.71 -8.70 -28.83
N LYS A 376 13.38 -8.72 -28.69
CA LYS A 376 12.46 -8.28 -29.74
C LYS A 376 12.55 -6.78 -30.00
N TYR A 377 12.72 -5.98 -28.95
CA TYR A 377 12.96 -4.54 -29.11
C TYR A 377 14.27 -4.24 -29.84
N LEU A 378 15.35 -4.93 -29.48
CA LEU A 378 16.68 -4.73 -30.04
C LEU A 378 16.85 -5.31 -31.45
N SER A 379 15.97 -6.20 -31.90
CA SER A 379 16.00 -6.71 -33.28
C SER A 379 15.50 -5.69 -34.31
N THR A 380 14.89 -4.59 -33.87
CA THR A 380 14.48 -3.48 -34.71
C THR A 380 15.70 -2.62 -35.07
N GLU A 381 15.88 -2.35 -36.37
CA GLU A 381 16.98 -1.53 -36.85
C GLU A 381 16.97 -0.13 -36.19
N GLY A 382 18.10 0.27 -35.62
CA GLY A 382 18.27 1.56 -34.94
C GLY A 382 18.00 1.53 -33.43
N ASN A 383 17.41 0.46 -32.89
CA ASN A 383 17.20 0.32 -31.46
C ASN A 383 18.48 -0.10 -30.73
N SER A 384 18.71 0.47 -29.54
CA SER A 384 19.86 0.17 -28.68
C SER A 384 19.53 0.51 -27.22
N LEU A 385 20.31 -0.01 -26.26
CA LEU A 385 20.12 0.29 -24.83
C LEU A 385 20.79 1.62 -24.44
N GLY A 386 20.07 2.73 -24.69
CA GLY A 386 20.42 4.07 -24.25
C GLY A 386 19.94 4.38 -22.82
N SER A 387 20.19 5.61 -22.34
CA SER A 387 19.80 6.01 -20.98
C SER A 387 18.30 5.86 -20.72
N THR A 388 17.46 6.13 -21.73
CA THR A 388 16.00 6.02 -21.59
C THR A 388 15.58 4.55 -21.43
N GLU A 389 16.09 3.66 -22.27
CA GLU A 389 15.84 2.22 -22.22
C GLU A 389 16.28 1.62 -20.89
N LEU A 390 17.46 2.04 -20.40
CA LEU A 390 17.99 1.58 -19.11
C LEU A 390 17.12 2.04 -17.94
N ASN A 391 16.64 3.29 -17.98
CA ASN A 391 15.71 3.80 -16.97
C ASN A 391 14.38 3.05 -16.99
N SER A 392 13.88 2.71 -18.18
CA SER A 392 12.64 1.95 -18.35
C SER A 392 12.76 0.50 -17.89
N LEU A 393 13.87 -0.18 -18.21
CA LEU A 393 14.11 -1.57 -17.78
C LEU A 393 14.27 -1.67 -16.27
N GLY A 394 14.93 -0.69 -15.65
CA GLY A 394 15.33 -0.75 -14.26
C GLY A 394 16.41 -1.81 -14.00
N GLY A 395 16.99 -1.76 -12.80
CA GLY A 395 18.12 -2.63 -12.45
C GLY A 395 17.79 -4.13 -12.47
N THR A 396 16.60 -4.52 -12.03
CA THR A 396 16.21 -5.94 -11.94
C THR A 396 16.13 -6.61 -13.31
N ASN A 397 15.44 -6.00 -14.28
CA ASN A 397 15.29 -6.60 -15.61
C ASN A 397 16.61 -6.57 -16.40
N LEU A 398 17.45 -5.55 -16.16
CA LEU A 398 18.79 -5.47 -16.77
C LEU A 398 19.68 -6.65 -16.37
N CYS A 399 19.59 -7.09 -15.11
CA CYS A 399 20.33 -8.26 -14.59
C CYS A 399 19.92 -9.59 -15.25
N PHE A 400 18.81 -9.62 -15.99
CA PHE A 400 18.38 -10.81 -16.73
C PHE A 400 18.98 -10.88 -18.12
N LEU A 401 19.56 -9.80 -18.66
CA LEU A 401 20.07 -9.80 -20.03
C LEU A 401 21.38 -10.58 -20.16
N ASP A 402 21.63 -11.10 -21.36
CA ASP A 402 22.87 -11.81 -21.64
C ASP A 402 24.06 -10.86 -21.68
N VAL A 403 25.25 -11.36 -21.34
CA VAL A 403 26.48 -10.56 -21.24
C VAL A 403 26.78 -9.82 -22.54
N ASP A 404 26.53 -10.45 -23.69
CA ASP A 404 26.78 -9.86 -25.00
C ASP A 404 25.87 -8.64 -25.26
N VAL A 405 24.64 -8.66 -24.76
CA VAL A 405 23.73 -7.51 -24.82
C VAL A 405 24.23 -6.39 -23.91
N LEU A 406 24.65 -6.74 -22.70
CA LEU A 406 25.16 -5.77 -21.71
C LEU A 406 26.46 -5.10 -22.17
N GLN A 407 27.34 -5.82 -22.86
CA GLN A 407 28.60 -5.28 -23.39
C GLN A 407 28.41 -4.18 -24.44
N ASN A 408 27.26 -4.17 -25.12
CA ASN A 408 26.93 -3.18 -26.13
C ASN A 408 26.40 -1.85 -25.54
N ILE A 409 26.22 -1.78 -24.20
CA ILE A 409 25.79 -0.54 -23.53
C ILE A 409 26.95 0.45 -23.50
N SER A 410 26.75 1.63 -24.08
CA SER A 410 27.77 2.68 -24.06
C SER A 410 27.96 3.25 -22.65
N SER A 411 29.19 3.62 -22.30
CA SER A 411 29.47 4.28 -21.02
C SER A 411 28.77 5.63 -20.85
N GLN A 412 28.36 6.27 -21.96
CA GLN A 412 27.59 7.51 -21.92
C GLN A 412 26.14 7.26 -21.51
N SER A 413 25.59 6.09 -21.82
CA SER A 413 24.23 5.69 -21.46
C SER A 413 24.05 5.50 -19.95
N LEU A 414 25.14 5.21 -19.23
CA LEU A 414 25.18 4.92 -17.79
C LEU A 414 25.28 6.17 -16.88
N LYS A 415 25.24 7.38 -17.46
CA LYS A 415 25.43 8.63 -16.72
C LYS A 415 24.16 9.19 -16.11
#